data_AF-A0AAV5JM38-F1
#
_entry.id   AF-A0AAV5JM38-F1
#
_cell.length_a   1.000
_cell.length_b   1.000
_cell.length_c   1.000
_cell.angle_alpha   90.00
_cell.angle_beta   90.00
_cell.angle_gamma   90.00
#
_symmetry.space_group_name_H-M   'P 1'
#
loop_
_entity.id
_entity.type
_entity.pdbx_description
1 polymer ?
#
loop_
_entity_poly.entity_id
_entity_poly.type
_entity_poly.pdbx_seq_one_letter_code
_entity_poly.pdbx_strand_id
1 'polypeptide(L)'
;MAKTEEAAWKFAKENRLDLVTINPAIVIGPILQPTLNSTVELILNIVTGRELPSYGVFVDVRDVAHAHIQAFEIPSATGRYCMVESTIDVTDLWNILHRLFPMFHLNEKFEDKPIQKVLQISKEKIKSLGVNFIPLEVSLRDTVECLKEKGFISF
;
A
#
# COMPACT_ATOMS: atom_id res chain seq x y z
N MET A 1 1.06 -14.51 8.79
CA MET A 1 0.71 -13.22 9.43
C MET A 1 -0.30 -13.39 10.56
N ALA A 2 -1.50 -13.95 10.33
CA ALA A 2 -2.51 -14.11 11.40
C ALA A 2 -2.00 -14.80 12.68
N LYS A 3 -1.31 -15.96 12.54
CA LYS A 3 -0.73 -16.69 13.69
C LYS A 3 0.30 -15.89 14.49
N THR A 4 1.05 -15.00 13.83
CA THR A 4 2.07 -14.17 14.49
C THR A 4 1.40 -13.04 15.27
N GLU A 5 0.40 -12.38 14.69
CA GLU A 5 -0.38 -11.34 15.34
C GLU A 5 -1.15 -11.90 16.54
N GLU A 6 -1.80 -13.07 16.39
CA GLU A 6 -2.47 -13.78 17.50
C GLU A 6 -1.51 -14.09 18.65
N ALA A 7 -0.29 -14.55 18.33
CA ALA A 7 0.73 -14.81 19.35
C ALA A 7 1.17 -13.53 20.07
N ALA A 8 1.33 -12.42 19.35
CA ALA A 8 1.66 -11.12 19.95
C ALA A 8 0.56 -10.63 20.91
N TRP A 9 -0.72 -10.74 20.49
CA TRP A 9 -1.86 -10.39 21.34
C TRP A 9 -1.97 -11.27 22.58
N LYS A 10 -1.74 -12.58 22.43
CA LYS A 10 -1.72 -13.51 23.56
C LYS A 10 -0.63 -13.13 24.55
N PHE A 11 0.60 -12.91 24.06
CA PHE A 11 1.73 -12.53 24.89
C PHE A 11 1.51 -11.18 25.59
N ALA A 12 0.99 -10.18 24.88
CA ALA A 12 0.70 -8.87 25.45
C ALA A 12 -0.33 -8.96 26.59
N LYS A 13 -1.41 -9.75 26.40
CA LYS A 13 -2.41 -10.01 27.43
C LYS A 13 -1.82 -10.72 28.65
N GLU A 14 -1.00 -11.75 28.46
CA GLU A 14 -0.36 -12.51 29.54
C GLU A 14 0.64 -11.65 30.35
N ASN A 15 1.29 -10.69 29.70
CA ASN A 15 2.33 -9.84 30.30
C ASN A 15 1.85 -8.42 30.63
N ARG A 16 0.55 -8.13 30.51
CA ARG A 16 -0.06 -6.81 30.77
C ARG A 16 0.60 -5.67 29.98
N LEU A 17 0.96 -5.94 28.73
CA LEU A 17 1.45 -4.93 27.79
C LEU A 17 0.27 -4.29 27.07
N ASP A 18 0.32 -2.97 26.91
CA ASP A 18 -0.56 -2.27 25.99
C ASP A 18 -0.06 -2.47 24.56
N LEU A 19 -0.93 -3.00 23.69
CA LEU A 19 -0.59 -3.36 22.33
C LEU A 19 -1.59 -2.72 21.37
N VAL A 20 -1.04 -2.10 20.34
CA VAL A 20 -1.78 -1.63 19.17
C VAL A 20 -1.10 -2.20 17.92
N THR A 21 -1.89 -2.64 16.94
CA THR A 21 -1.35 -3.15 15.67
C THR A 21 -1.80 -2.28 14.50
N ILE A 22 -0.85 -1.96 13.61
CA ILE A 22 -1.11 -1.34 12.32
C ILE A 22 -1.01 -2.43 11.25
N ASN A 23 -2.07 -2.57 10.45
CA ASN A 23 -2.23 -3.66 9.48
C ASN A 23 -2.33 -3.05 8.06
N PRO A 24 -1.19 -2.76 7.41
CA PRO A 24 -1.17 -2.22 6.05
C PRO A 24 -1.40 -3.28 4.98
N ALA A 25 -1.92 -2.82 3.84
CA ALA A 25 -1.97 -3.59 2.60
C ALA A 25 -0.67 -3.44 1.79
N ILE A 26 -0.75 -3.29 0.46
CA ILE A 26 0.43 -3.08 -0.40
C ILE A 26 0.95 -1.67 -0.16
N VAL A 27 2.10 -1.58 0.51
CA VAL A 27 2.73 -0.31 0.86
C VAL A 27 3.59 0.18 -0.31
N ILE A 28 3.28 1.35 -0.84
CA ILE A 28 4.02 2.02 -1.92
C ILE A 28 4.40 3.45 -1.51
N GLY A 29 5.14 4.16 -2.35
CA GLY A 29 5.58 5.54 -2.12
C GLY A 29 7.10 5.70 -2.24
N PRO A 30 7.65 6.82 -1.73
CA PRO A 30 9.08 7.12 -1.82
C PRO A 30 9.97 6.04 -1.20
N ILE A 31 11.09 5.74 -1.86
CA ILE A 31 12.00 4.65 -1.48
C ILE A 31 13.27 5.22 -0.83
N LEU A 32 13.37 5.17 0.50
CA LEU A 32 14.57 5.65 1.21
C LEU A 32 15.73 4.66 1.20
N GLN A 33 15.43 3.35 1.21
CA GLN A 33 16.44 2.30 1.29
C GLN A 33 17.13 2.06 -0.08
N PRO A 34 18.32 1.41 -0.11
CA PRO A 34 19.04 1.18 -1.37
C PRO A 34 18.47 0.03 -2.20
N THR A 35 17.64 -0.84 -1.62
CA THR A 35 17.08 -2.04 -2.25
C THR A 35 15.55 -1.97 -2.38
N LEU A 36 14.98 -2.72 -3.30
CA LEU A 36 13.52 -2.84 -3.39
C LEU A 36 12.99 -3.81 -2.33
N ASN A 37 11.83 -3.49 -1.77
CA ASN A 37 11.00 -4.46 -1.06
C ASN A 37 9.99 -5.07 -2.06
N SER A 38 9.30 -6.13 -1.64
CA SER A 38 8.39 -6.87 -2.52
C SER A 38 7.22 -6.05 -3.06
N THR A 39 6.69 -5.09 -2.29
CA THR A 39 5.55 -4.27 -2.72
C THR A 39 5.93 -3.23 -3.77
N VAL A 40 7.15 -2.69 -3.69
CA VAL A 40 7.68 -1.79 -4.73
C VAL A 40 8.14 -2.59 -5.95
N GLU A 41 8.68 -3.79 -5.76
CA GLU A 41 9.01 -4.70 -6.88
C GLU A 41 7.77 -5.09 -7.68
N LEU A 42 6.61 -5.25 -7.03
CA LEU A 42 5.32 -5.41 -7.72
C LEU A 42 5.02 -4.21 -8.63
N ILE A 43 5.22 -2.97 -8.17
CA ILE A 43 5.02 -1.78 -9.01
C ILE A 43 6.00 -1.78 -10.19
N LEU A 44 7.28 -2.12 -9.95
CA LEU A 44 8.26 -2.30 -11.01
C LEU A 44 7.80 -3.32 -12.06
N ASN A 45 7.28 -4.47 -11.63
CA ASN A 45 6.79 -5.50 -12.53
C ASN A 45 5.56 -5.05 -13.32
N ILE A 46 4.67 -4.26 -12.72
CA ILE A 46 3.50 -3.68 -13.40
C ILE A 46 3.95 -2.71 -14.49
N VAL A 47 4.82 -1.75 -14.15
CA VAL A 47 5.25 -0.72 -15.12
C VAL A 47 6.18 -1.26 -16.21
N THR A 48 6.82 -2.41 -15.98
CA THR A 48 7.62 -3.13 -16.99
C THR A 48 6.82 -4.22 -17.72
N GLY A 49 5.52 -4.38 -17.42
CA GLY A 49 4.64 -5.35 -18.06
C GLY A 49 4.94 -6.82 -17.73
N ARG A 50 5.70 -7.10 -16.67
CA ARG A 50 6.04 -8.45 -16.21
C ARG A 50 4.94 -9.10 -15.36
N GLU A 51 4.16 -8.29 -14.64
CA GLU A 51 3.10 -8.76 -13.76
C GLU A 51 1.87 -7.87 -13.88
N LEU A 52 0.69 -8.47 -13.91
CA LEU A 52 -0.59 -7.76 -14.01
C LEU A 52 -1.60 -8.40 -13.05
N PRO A 53 -1.64 -7.95 -11.78
CA PRO A 53 -2.59 -8.47 -10.80
C PRO A 53 -4.01 -8.08 -11.23
N SER A 54 -5.03 -8.85 -10.84
CA SER A 54 -6.43 -8.52 -11.20
C SER A 54 -6.99 -7.32 -10.44
N TYR A 55 -6.44 -7.03 -9.25
CA TYR A 55 -6.78 -5.89 -8.41
C TYR A 55 -5.60 -5.57 -7.48
N GLY A 56 -5.62 -4.39 -6.86
CA GLY A 56 -4.66 -3.97 -5.85
C GLY A 56 -5.32 -3.29 -4.66
N VAL A 57 -4.68 -3.41 -3.49
CA VAL A 57 -5.06 -2.76 -2.23
C VAL A 57 -3.86 -1.97 -1.73
N PHE A 58 -3.90 -0.64 -1.81
CA PHE A 58 -2.73 0.21 -1.68
C PHE A 58 -2.82 1.16 -0.48
N VAL A 59 -1.65 1.51 0.06
CA VAL A 59 -1.48 2.57 1.05
C VAL A 59 -0.09 3.19 0.90
N ASP A 60 0.05 4.49 1.18
CA ASP A 60 1.34 5.16 1.14
C ASP A 60 2.19 4.84 2.39
N VAL A 61 3.50 4.66 2.21
CA VAL A 61 4.46 4.39 3.29
C VAL A 61 4.49 5.50 4.34
N ARG A 62 4.27 6.76 3.95
CA ARG A 62 4.21 7.91 4.85
C ARG A 62 2.97 7.85 5.73
N ASP A 63 1.83 7.41 5.19
CA ASP A 63 0.61 7.20 5.97
C ASP A 63 0.80 6.09 6.99
N VAL A 64 1.45 4.98 6.59
CA VAL A 64 1.77 3.87 7.50
C VAL A 64 2.69 4.33 8.62
N ALA A 65 3.75 5.07 8.31
CA ALA A 65 4.65 5.61 9.33
C ALA A 65 3.92 6.57 10.29
N HIS A 66 3.11 7.48 9.74
CA HIS A 66 2.32 8.41 10.54
C HIS A 66 1.33 7.69 11.46
N ALA A 67 0.64 6.65 10.96
CA ALA A 67 -0.28 5.85 11.76
C ALA A 67 0.40 5.15 12.94
N HIS A 68 1.63 4.66 12.78
CA HIS A 68 2.40 4.09 13.90
C HIS A 68 2.72 5.14 14.97
N ILE A 69 3.13 6.35 14.56
CA ILE A 69 3.40 7.45 15.47
C ILE A 69 2.12 7.83 16.23
N GLN A 70 1.03 8.06 15.51
CA GLN A 70 -0.25 8.45 16.11
C GLN A 70 -0.81 7.36 17.04
N ALA A 71 -0.71 6.09 16.67
CA ALA A 71 -1.12 4.98 17.53
C ALA A 71 -0.33 4.90 18.84
N PHE A 72 0.93 5.33 18.83
CA PHE A 72 1.76 5.38 20.03
C PHE A 72 1.48 6.64 20.87
N GLU A 73 1.26 7.78 20.23
CA GLU A 73 1.09 9.08 20.91
C GLU A 73 -0.33 9.28 21.48
N ILE A 74 -1.36 8.72 20.85
CA ILE A 74 -2.76 8.89 21.26
C ILE A 74 -3.10 7.88 22.35
N PRO A 75 -3.33 8.30 23.61
CA PRO A 75 -3.55 7.35 24.72
C PRO A 75 -4.81 6.50 24.59
N SER A 76 -5.78 6.93 23.78
CA SER A 76 -7.02 6.19 23.50
C SER A 76 -6.90 5.22 22.32
N ALA A 77 -5.74 5.12 21.66
CA ALA A 77 -5.53 4.19 20.57
C ALA A 77 -5.51 2.76 21.11
N THR A 78 -6.34 1.87 20.56
CA THR A 78 -6.44 0.48 21.04
C THR A 78 -6.72 -0.50 19.92
N GLY A 79 -6.31 -1.76 20.09
CA GLY A 79 -6.67 -2.83 19.17
C GLY A 79 -5.94 -2.76 17.83
N ARG A 80 -6.64 -3.12 16.76
CA ARG A 80 -6.08 -3.27 15.40
C ARG A 80 -6.56 -2.17 14.47
N TYR A 81 -5.69 -1.65 13.60
CA TYR A 81 -5.99 -0.58 12.65
C TYR A 81 -5.64 -1.00 11.22
N CYS A 82 -6.65 -1.13 10.36
CA CYS A 82 -6.45 -1.44 8.95
C CYS A 82 -5.98 -0.19 8.19
N MET A 83 -4.93 -0.35 7.39
CA MET A 83 -4.33 0.72 6.59
C MET A 83 -4.47 0.42 5.11
N VAL A 84 -5.58 0.88 4.53
CA VAL A 84 -5.88 0.79 3.09
C VAL A 84 -6.48 2.11 2.63
N GLU A 85 -5.82 2.75 1.66
CA GLU A 85 -6.32 3.96 1.02
C GLU A 85 -7.22 3.60 -0.15
N SER A 86 -6.72 2.81 -1.11
CA SER A 86 -7.49 2.44 -2.30
C SER A 86 -7.55 0.94 -2.49
N THR A 87 -8.74 0.47 -2.89
CA THR A 87 -8.88 -0.82 -3.56
C THR A 87 -9.27 -0.52 -5.00
N ILE A 88 -8.53 -1.05 -5.95
CA ILE A 88 -8.65 -0.69 -7.37
C ILE A 88 -8.50 -1.94 -8.24
N ASP A 89 -9.27 -2.06 -9.31
CA ASP A 89 -9.03 -3.11 -10.29
C ASP A 89 -7.83 -2.77 -11.19
N VAL A 90 -7.38 -3.77 -11.96
CA VAL A 90 -6.22 -3.62 -12.82
C VAL A 90 -6.40 -2.56 -13.91
N THR A 91 -7.60 -2.38 -14.45
CA THR A 91 -7.89 -1.45 -15.54
C THR A 91 -7.81 -0.01 -15.05
N ASP A 92 -8.39 0.28 -13.89
CA ASP A 92 -8.30 1.61 -13.31
C ASP A 92 -6.87 1.95 -12.84
N LEU A 93 -6.15 0.98 -12.25
CA LEU A 93 -4.73 1.14 -11.92
C LEU A 93 -3.90 1.46 -13.16
N TRP A 94 -4.19 0.77 -14.26
CA TRP A 94 -3.56 0.98 -15.55
C TRP A 94 -3.82 2.38 -16.11
N ASN A 95 -5.07 2.82 -16.09
CA ASN A 95 -5.47 4.14 -16.54
C ASN A 95 -4.73 5.25 -15.77
N ILE A 96 -4.56 5.08 -14.46
CA ILE A 96 -3.77 6.01 -13.64
C ILE A 96 -2.31 6.03 -14.09
N LEU A 97 -1.67 4.86 -14.21
CA LEU A 97 -0.26 4.76 -14.60
C LEU A 97 0.00 5.31 -16.01
N HIS A 98 -0.88 5.01 -16.97
CA HIS A 98 -0.77 5.53 -18.33
C HIS A 98 -0.93 7.05 -18.39
N ARG A 99 -1.86 7.61 -17.60
CA ARG A 99 -2.04 9.07 -17.48
C ARG A 99 -0.83 9.75 -16.85
N LEU A 100 -0.23 9.15 -15.81
CA LEU A 100 0.94 9.69 -15.13
C LEU A 100 2.21 9.56 -15.98
N PHE A 101 2.32 8.48 -16.77
CA PHE A 101 3.53 8.14 -17.51
C PHE A 101 3.19 7.60 -18.92
N PRO A 102 2.82 8.47 -19.87
CA PRO A 102 2.38 8.05 -21.21
C PRO A 102 3.44 7.31 -22.04
N MET A 103 4.72 7.46 -21.68
CA MET A 103 5.85 6.86 -22.41
C MET A 103 5.99 5.35 -22.19
N PHE A 104 5.31 4.77 -21.20
CA PHE A 104 5.38 3.33 -21.04
C PHE A 104 4.61 2.64 -22.18
N HIS A 105 5.34 1.90 -23.02
CA HIS A 105 4.76 0.94 -23.97
C HIS A 105 4.31 -0.29 -23.21
N LEU A 106 3.05 -0.20 -22.81
CA LEU A 106 2.45 -0.98 -21.77
C LEU A 106 1.60 -2.06 -22.51
N ASN A 107 2.03 -3.33 -22.46
CA ASN A 107 1.55 -4.42 -23.35
C ASN A 107 0.02 -4.56 -23.40
N GLU A 108 -0.62 -4.40 -24.57
CA GLU A 108 -2.09 -4.39 -24.82
C GLU A 108 -2.94 -5.62 -24.37
N LYS A 109 -2.40 -6.58 -23.61
CA LYS A 109 -3.12 -7.82 -23.21
C LYS A 109 -4.21 -7.62 -22.13
N PHE A 110 -4.83 -6.45 -22.06
CA PHE A 110 -5.72 -6.03 -20.98
C PHE A 110 -7.20 -6.29 -21.19
N GLU A 111 -7.62 -6.63 -22.42
CA GLU A 111 -9.03 -6.48 -22.79
C GLU A 111 -10.01 -7.52 -22.20
N ASP A 112 -9.54 -8.66 -21.64
CA ASP A 112 -10.44 -9.79 -21.32
C ASP A 112 -10.42 -10.30 -19.87
N LYS A 113 -9.84 -9.59 -18.90
CA LYS A 113 -9.90 -10.05 -17.49
C LYS A 113 -11.21 -9.60 -16.82
N PRO A 114 -11.99 -10.53 -16.22
CA PRO A 114 -13.23 -10.16 -15.54
C PRO A 114 -12.94 -9.23 -14.36
N ILE A 115 -13.66 -8.10 -14.34
CA ILE A 115 -13.62 -7.12 -13.26
C ILE A 115 -13.96 -7.85 -11.95
N GLN A 116 -13.00 -7.94 -11.04
CA GLN A 116 -13.26 -8.50 -9.71
C GLN A 116 -13.88 -7.44 -8.81
N LYS A 117 -14.80 -7.88 -7.95
CA LYS A 117 -15.43 -6.99 -6.98
C LYS A 117 -14.37 -6.45 -6.02
N VAL A 118 -14.15 -5.15 -6.13
CA VAL A 118 -13.30 -4.35 -5.24
C VAL A 118 -13.75 -4.56 -3.79
N LEU A 119 -12.82 -5.03 -2.94
CA LEU A 119 -13.05 -5.20 -1.51
C LEU A 119 -13.23 -3.83 -0.84
N GLN A 120 -14.35 -3.66 -0.13
CA GLN A 120 -14.55 -2.50 0.74
C GLN A 120 -13.93 -2.77 2.11
N ILE A 121 -12.96 -1.95 2.48
CA ILE A 121 -12.29 -2.03 3.78
C ILE A 121 -12.69 -0.80 4.59
N SER A 122 -13.14 -1.01 5.82
CA SER A 122 -13.56 0.08 6.71
C SER A 122 -12.37 0.98 7.05
N LYS A 123 -12.56 2.28 6.85
CA LYS A 123 -11.62 3.34 7.25
C LYS A 123 -12.09 4.07 8.51
N GLU A 124 -13.17 3.64 9.16
CA GLU A 124 -13.73 4.39 10.29
C GLU A 124 -12.78 4.45 11.48
N LYS A 125 -12.14 3.32 11.79
CA LYS A 125 -11.24 3.27 12.94
C LYS A 125 -9.97 4.07 12.72
N ILE A 126 -9.40 4.06 11.52
CA ILE A 126 -8.14 4.77 11.27
C ILE A 126 -8.28 6.29 11.33
N LYS A 127 -9.47 6.83 11.06
CA LYS A 127 -9.77 8.25 11.28
C LYS A 127 -9.54 8.69 12.73
N SER A 128 -9.67 7.79 13.71
CA SER A 128 -9.40 8.13 15.12
C SER A 128 -7.91 8.35 15.42
N LEU A 129 -7.01 7.96 14.50
CA LEU A 129 -5.59 8.28 14.56
C LEU A 129 -5.22 9.56 13.78
N GLY A 130 -6.20 10.31 13.27
CA GLY A 130 -5.93 11.55 12.53
C GLY A 130 -5.25 11.35 11.17
N VAL A 131 -5.19 10.12 10.66
CA VAL A 131 -4.57 9.82 9.36
C VAL A 131 -5.43 10.39 8.24
N ASN A 132 -4.82 11.27 7.45
CA ASN A 132 -5.35 11.75 6.18
C ASN A 132 -4.57 11.08 5.06
N PHE A 133 -5.18 10.11 4.40
CA PHE A 133 -4.47 9.31 3.41
C PHE A 133 -4.01 10.14 2.20
N ILE A 134 -2.80 9.85 1.75
CA ILE A 134 -2.25 10.34 0.49
C ILE A 134 -2.95 9.62 -0.67
N PRO A 135 -3.49 10.34 -1.66
CA PRO A 135 -4.19 9.72 -2.79
C PRO A 135 -3.29 8.75 -3.57
N LEU A 136 -3.86 7.62 -4.01
CA LEU A 136 -3.15 6.59 -4.77
C LEU A 136 -2.31 7.14 -5.94
N GLU A 137 -2.81 8.12 -6.69
CA GLU A 137 -2.06 8.68 -7.83
C GLU A 137 -0.76 9.37 -7.41
N VAL A 138 -0.74 9.99 -6.22
CA VAL A 138 0.46 10.61 -5.66
C VAL A 138 1.46 9.51 -5.29
N SER A 139 1.00 8.49 -4.57
CA SER A 139 1.85 7.40 -4.11
C SER A 139 2.45 6.60 -5.28
N LEU A 140 1.67 6.36 -6.35
CA LEU A 140 2.15 5.71 -7.57
C LEU A 140 3.20 6.56 -8.30
N ARG A 141 2.95 7.86 -8.47
CA ARG A 141 3.90 8.78 -9.10
C ARG A 141 5.23 8.76 -8.33
N ASP A 142 5.18 9.00 -7.02
CA ASP A 142 6.37 9.08 -6.18
C ASP A 142 7.16 7.76 -6.20
N THR A 143 6.46 6.60 -6.26
CA THR A 143 7.11 5.28 -6.38
C THR A 143 7.87 5.13 -7.70
N VAL A 144 7.22 5.45 -8.83
CA VAL A 144 7.79 5.30 -10.17
C VAL A 144 8.93 6.29 -10.40
N GLU A 145 8.80 7.52 -9.91
CA GLU A 145 9.89 8.50 -9.92
C GLU A 145 11.10 8.00 -9.13
N CYS A 146 10.91 7.46 -7.92
CA CYS A 146 12.00 6.84 -7.16
C CYS A 146 12.64 5.65 -7.87
N LEU A 147 11.85 4.81 -8.55
CA LEU A 147 12.38 3.69 -9.35
C LEU A 147 13.26 4.20 -10.51
N LYS A 148 12.86 5.30 -11.17
CA LYS A 148 13.64 5.95 -12.23
C LYS A 148 14.93 6.56 -11.69
N GLU A 149 14.84 7.34 -10.61
CA GLU A 149 16.01 7.99 -9.97
C GLU A 149 17.06 6.98 -9.52
N LYS A 150 16.62 5.82 -9.04
CA LYS A 150 17.52 4.71 -8.62
C LYS A 150 17.96 3.80 -9.76
N GLY A 151 17.55 4.07 -11.01
CA GLY A 151 17.99 3.34 -12.19
C GLY A 151 17.38 1.95 -12.37
N PHE A 152 16.26 1.64 -11.70
CA PHE A 152 15.55 0.36 -11.90
C PHE A 152 14.74 0.34 -13.20
N ILE A 153 14.38 1.52 -13.71
CA ILE A 153 13.67 1.71 -14.97
C ILE A 153 14.25 2.90 -15.72
N SER A 154 14.27 2.79 -17.04
CA SER A 154 14.70 3.84 -17.96
C SER A 154 13.66 3.98 -19.06
N PHE A 155 13.28 5.22 -19.36
CA PHE A 155 12.45 5.59 -20.50
C PHE A 155 13.01 6.87 -21.10
#